data_AF-A0A9E3ZAF8-F1
#
_entry.id   AF-A0A9E3ZAF8-F1
#
_cell.length_a   1.000
_cell.length_b   1.000
_cell.length_c   1.000
_cell.angle_alpha   90.00
_cell.angle_beta   90.00
_cell.angle_gamma   90.00
#
_symmetry.space_group_name_H-M   'P 1'
#
loop_
_entity.id
_entity.type
_entity.pdbx_description
1 polymer ?
#
loop_
_entity_poly.entity_id
_entity_poly.type
_entity_poly.pdbx_seq_one_letter_code
_entity_poly.pdbx_strand_id
1 'polypeptide(L)' 'MSLAPPIHIALLDSHKLHENFAAMIAAEHWANGMPTNALLISGPSKTADIEQTLAYGIHGPKQLITLLLD' A
#
# COMPACT_ATOMS: atom_id res chain seq x y z
N MET A 1 -10.60 -0.28 11.08
CA MET A 1 -9.23 -0.32 11.64
C MET A 1 -8.47 -1.38 10.86
N SER A 2 -7.44 -1.01 10.10
CA SER A 2 -6.62 -2.00 9.41
C SER A 2 -5.82 -2.78 10.45
N LEU A 3 -6.15 -4.05 10.62
CA LEU A 3 -5.51 -4.98 11.56
C LEU A 3 -4.17 -5.48 11.00
N ALA A 4 -3.40 -4.59 10.37
CA ALA A 4 -2.15 -4.97 9.73
C ALA A 4 -1.16 -5.44 10.81
N PRO A 5 -0.47 -6.58 10.62
CA PRO A 5 0.53 -7.06 11.55
C PRO A 5 1.59 -5.97 11.84
N PRO A 6 2.23 -5.97 13.02
CA PRO A 6 3.28 -5.00 13.34
C PRO A 6 4.38 -4.92 12.29
N ILE A 7 4.70 -6.05 11.64
CA ILE A 7 5.62 -6.15 10.51
C ILE A 7 4.86 -6.79 9.34
N HIS A 8 4.79 -6.10 8.21
CA HIS A 8 4.21 -6.62 6.98
C HIS A 8 5.30 -6.75 5.91
N ILE A 9 5.49 -7.97 5.39
CA ILE A 9 6.41 -8.25 4.27
C ILE A 9 5.55 -8.52 3.04
N ALA A 10 5.63 -7.64 2.04
CA ALA A 10 4.93 -7.77 0.77
C ALA A 10 5.90 -8.20 -0.32
N LEU A 11 5.56 -9.27 -1.04
CA LEU A 11 6.25 -9.67 -2.27
C LEU A 11 5.49 -9.04 -3.44
N LEU A 12 6.18 -8.24 -4.26
CA LEU A 12 5.58 -7.51 -5.36
C LEU A 12 6.33 -7.84 -6.65
N ASP A 13 5.60 -8.35 -7.64
CA ASP A 13 6.08 -8.46 -9.02
C ASP A 13 6.34 -7.05 -9.57
N SER A 14 7.57 -6.80 -10.01
CA SER A 14 8.01 -5.49 -10.53
C SER A 14 7.27 -5.10 -11.81
N HIS A 15 6.76 -6.06 -12.57
CA HIS A 15 5.94 -5.82 -13.75
C HIS A 15 4.51 -5.34 -13.42
N LYS A 16 4.09 -5.42 -12.15
CA LYS A 16 2.81 -4.90 -11.64
C LYS A 16 2.91 -3.52 -10.98
N LEU A 17 3.99 -2.79 -11.24
CA LEU A 17 4.10 -1.39 -10.85
C LEU A 17 3.34 -0.49 -11.83
N HIS A 18 2.51 0.39 -11.28
CA HIS A 18 1.73 1.36 -12.05
C HIS A 18 2.02 2.77 -11.56
N GLU A 19 1.97 3.75 -12.46
CA GLU A 19 2.27 5.15 -12.13
C GLU A 19 1.32 5.75 -11.09
N ASN A 20 0.06 5.31 -11.07
CA ASN A 20 -0.96 5.80 -10.14
C ASN A 20 -2.07 4.76 -9.92
N PHE A 21 -2.89 5.01 -8.91
CA PHE A 21 -3.95 4.10 -8.48
C PHE A 21 -5.04 3.89 -9.56
N ALA A 22 -5.37 4.93 -10.34
CA ALA A 22 -6.35 4.82 -11.41
C ALA A 22 -5.84 3.90 -12.55
N ALA A 23 -4.57 4.04 -12.92
CA ALA A 23 -3.92 3.16 -13.89
C ALA A 23 -3.90 1.70 -13.42
N MET A 24 -3.65 1.46 -12.13
CA MET A 24 -3.70 0.11 -11.55
C MET A 24 -5.12 -0.49 -11.61
N ILE A 25 -6.15 0.26 -11.19
CA ILE A 25 -7.55 -0.21 -11.24
C ILE A 25 -7.96 -0.62 -12.66
N ALA A 26 -7.54 0.17 -13.66
CA ALA A 26 -7.81 -0.10 -15.06
C ALA A 26 -7.05 -1.35 -15.56
N ALA A 27 -5.75 -1.45 -15.26
CA ALA A 27 -4.89 -2.55 -15.68
C ALA A 27 -5.27 -3.90 -15.04
N GLU A 28 -5.68 -3.88 -13.77
CA GLU A 28 -6.11 -5.08 -13.03
C GLU A 28 -7.61 -5.38 -13.21
N HIS A 29 -8.31 -4.63 -14.07
CA HIS A 29 -9.71 -4.84 -14.43
C HIS A 29 -10.69 -4.91 -13.23
N TRP A 30 -10.45 -4.15 -12.17
CA TRP A 30 -11.27 -4.21 -10.95
C TRP A 30 -12.75 -3.85 -11.18
N ALA A 31 -13.07 -3.09 -12.23
CA ALA A 31 -14.45 -2.81 -12.64
C ALA A 31 -15.22 -4.07 -13.08
N ASN A 32 -14.53 -5.09 -13.58
CA ASN A 32 -15.12 -6.37 -14.01
C ASN A 32 -15.26 -7.37 -12.85
N GLY A 33 -14.74 -7.02 -11.68
CA GLY A 33 -14.74 -7.86 -10.48
C GLY A 33 -13.54 -7.53 -9.62
N MET A 34 -13.80 -7.02 -8.42
CA MET A 34 -12.74 -6.77 -7.45
C MET A 34 -12.29 -8.07 -6.76
N PRO A 35 -11.05 -8.11 -6.24
CA PRO A 35 -10.64 -9.13 -5.30
C PRO A 35 -11.61 -9.20 -4.11
N THR A 36 -11.83 -10.40 -3.58
CA THR A 36 -12.71 -10.63 -2.42
C THR A 36 -12.21 -9.91 -1.15
N ASN A 37 -10.93 -9.56 -1.11
CA ASN A 37 -10.32 -8.75 -0.07
C ASN A 37 -9.28 -7.82 -0.71
N ALA A 38 -9.41 -6.51 -0.45
CA ALA A 38 -8.48 -5.50 -0.93
C ALA A 38 -8.09 -4.59 0.25
N LEU A 39 -6.78 -4.45 0.46
CA LEU A 39 -6.21 -3.54 1.47
C LEU A 39 -5.42 -2.46 0.74
N LEU A 40 -5.82 -1.20 0.92
CA LEU A 40 -5.04 -0.06 0.44
C LEU A 40 -4.04 0.35 1.52
N ILE A 41 -2.77 0.03 1.29
CA ILE A 41 -1.65 0.41 2.16
C ILE A 41 -0.88 1.53 1.49
N SER A 42 -1.04 2.76 1.96
CA SER A 42 -0.23 3.89 1.51
C SER A 42 1.11 3.92 2.25
N GLY A 43 2.14 4.46 1.62
CA GLY A 43 3.39 4.82 2.30
C GLY A 43 3.15 5.87 3.40
N PRO A 44 4.18 6.18 4.22
CA PRO A 44 4.08 7.23 5.23
C PRO A 44 3.58 8.52 4.56
N SER A 45 2.54 9.12 5.14
CA SER A 45 1.94 10.35 4.61
C SER A 45 3.00 11.44 4.47
N LYS A 46 2.94 12.19 3.37
CA LYS A 46 3.69 13.44 3.16
C LYS A 46 3.10 14.60 3.99
N THR A 47 2.74 14.33 5.25
CA THR A 47 2.39 15.34 6.26
C THR A 47 3.52 15.54 7.28
N ALA A 48 4.62 14.78 7.18
CA ALA A 48 5.91 15.12 7.80
C ALA A 48 6.48 16.47 7.32
N ASP A 49 5.99 17.00 6.18
CA ASP A 49 6.31 18.34 5.65
C ASP A 49 5.51 19.48 6.32
N ILE A 50 4.39 19.22 7.00
CA ILE A 50 3.49 20.27 7.55
C ILE A 50 3.59 20.35 9.08
N GLU A 51 3.54 19.22 9.78
CA GLU A 51 3.52 19.20 11.26
C GLU A 51 4.80 18.64 11.90
N GLN A 52 5.82 18.30 11.10
CA GLN A 52 7.13 17.76 11.52
C GLN A 52 7.10 16.53 12.45
N THR A 53 5.93 15.98 12.76
CA THR A 53 5.76 14.86 13.68
C THR A 53 5.18 13.68 12.92
N LEU A 54 6.03 12.71 12.60
CA LEU A 54 5.60 11.44 12.02
C LEU A 54 4.72 10.70 13.03
N ALA A 55 3.40 10.64 12.77
CA ALA A 55 2.50 9.76 13.49
C ALA A 55 2.75 8.31 13.05
N TYR A 56 3.56 7.58 13.81
CA TYR A 56 3.83 6.17 13.55
C TYR A 56 2.67 5.28 14.05
N GLY A 57 2.05 4.53 13.13
CA GLY A 57 1.50 3.20 13.45
C GLY A 57 0.14 3.09 14.17
N ILE A 58 -0.77 4.06 14.09
CA ILE A 58 -2.14 3.88 14.63
C ILE A 58 -3.12 3.24 13.63
N HIS A 59 -2.80 3.24 12.33
CA HIS A 59 -3.73 2.79 11.27
C HIS A 59 -3.12 1.81 10.25
N GLY A 60 -1.89 1.34 10.45
CA GLY A 60 -1.18 0.44 9.54
C GLY A 60 0.01 -0.28 10.21
N PRO A 61 0.75 -1.11 9.47
CA PRO A 61 1.88 -1.84 10.03
C PRO A 61 2.95 -0.86 10.55
N LYS A 62 3.62 -1.21 11.65
CA LYS A 62 4.73 -0.39 12.18
C LYS A 62 5.91 -0.39 11.22
N GLN A 63 6.12 -1.50 10.52
CA GLN A 63 7.13 -1.65 9.48
C GLN A 63 6.52 -2.35 8.27
N LEU A 64 6.73 -1.76 7.09
CA LEU A 64 6.38 -2.34 5.79
C LEU A 64 7.68 -2.61 5.03
N ILE A 65 7.91 -3.86 4.65
CA ILE A 65 9.04 -4.29 3.82
C ILE A 65 8.46 -4.79 2.50
N THR A 66 8.81 -4.16 1.39
CA THR A 66 8.38 -4.59 0.06
C THR A 66 9.58 -5.16 -0.69
N LEU A 67 9.48 -6.43 -1.11
CA LEU A 67 10.49 -7.08 -1.93
C LEU A 67 9.98 -7.10 -3.37
N LEU A 68 10.71 -6.43 -4.27
CA LEU A 68 10.43 -6.48 -5.70
C LEU A 68 11.02 -7.75 -6.29
N LEU A 69 10.20 -8.48 -7.03
CA LEU A 69 10.57 -9.69 -7.76
C LEU A 69 10.49 -9.41 -9.26
N ASP A 70 11.36 -10.05 -10.04
CA ASP A 70 11.33 -10.05 -11.51
C ASP A 70 10.38 -11.13 -12.05
#